data_AF-R6KRA0-F1
#
_entry.id   AF-R6KRA0-F1
#
_cell.length_a   1.000
_cell.length_b   1.000
_cell.length_c   1.000
_cell.angle_alpha   90.00
_cell.angle_beta   90.00
_cell.angle_gamma   90.00
#
_symmetry.space_group_name_H-M   'P 1'
#
loop_
_entity.id
_entity.type
_entity.pdbx_description
1 polymer ?
#
loop_
_entity_poly.entity_id
_entity_poly.type
_entity_poly.pdbx_seq_one_letter_code
_entity_poly.pdbx_strand_id
1 'polypeptide(L)'
;MFKKIAILGMALMLGLSSSTAAFADQAETSATTMENCGAYLFEWRPVDCGDGHYFAILVGGNTINESNVILNRGYDYPYTFDYTVPRPWGEVPQLVNIDGVWGIPENWGILPEGSQPTLRITLITNNKILPTKERYIDVVSLPQNINSRDLPAEVRKYLINVDGSDAGAYDGTTTAGWEEENGLWRYRKSDNTYVSNTWLKLDDKQYYMNEQGIMLADTITPDGYYVNAKGEKTGYKPGWLQDGASWKYVRKNGYYAANQWIQDTDGKWYYFNMAAVMLADTTTPDGYYVDASGVWDGQPASAVIGGENPGPGVDTASHTEE
;
A
#
# COMPACT_ATOMS: atom_id res chain seq x y z
N MET A 1 48.11 62.49 -3.48
CA MET A 1 47.24 63.44 -4.19
C MET A 1 46.65 62.73 -5.40
N PHE A 2 45.32 62.76 -5.56
CA PHE A 2 44.49 62.41 -6.74
C PHE A 2 44.59 60.98 -7.32
N LYS A 3 43.60 60.10 -7.06
CA LYS A 3 42.29 59.89 -7.74
C LYS A 3 42.37 59.35 -9.19
N LYS A 4 42.03 58.05 -9.29
CA LYS A 4 41.17 57.35 -10.28
C LYS A 4 41.22 57.77 -11.76
N ILE A 5 41.55 56.80 -12.63
CA ILE A 5 40.86 56.61 -13.92
C ILE A 5 40.50 55.12 -14.06
N ALA A 6 39.22 54.87 -14.28
CA ALA A 6 38.62 53.60 -14.61
C ALA A 6 38.76 53.32 -16.11
N ILE A 7 39.00 52.07 -16.51
CA ILE A 7 38.66 51.57 -17.84
C ILE A 7 37.96 50.22 -17.69
N LEU A 8 36.77 50.18 -18.30
CA LEU A 8 35.82 49.09 -18.44
C LEU A 8 36.46 47.80 -18.95
N GLY A 9 36.27 46.70 -18.20
CA GLY A 9 36.36 45.34 -18.72
C GLY A 9 34.98 44.70 -18.64
N MET A 10 34.20 44.81 -19.71
CA MET A 10 32.89 44.14 -19.83
C MET A 10 33.14 42.74 -20.38
N ALA A 11 33.13 41.73 -19.51
CA ALA A 11 33.17 40.33 -19.89
C ALA A 11 31.84 39.68 -19.50
N LEU A 12 31.12 39.20 -20.53
CA LEU A 12 29.93 38.37 -20.41
C LEU A 12 30.20 37.17 -19.49
N MET A 13 29.39 37.01 -18.46
CA MET A 13 29.05 35.68 -17.95
C MET A 13 27.53 35.54 -17.94
N LEU A 14 27.03 34.77 -18.89
CA LEU A 14 25.69 34.20 -18.88
C LEU A 14 25.64 33.21 -17.72
N GLY A 15 25.21 33.66 -16.54
CA GLY A 15 24.81 32.78 -15.46
C GLY A 15 23.52 32.08 -15.88
N LEU A 16 23.65 30.82 -16.29
CA LEU A 16 22.53 29.90 -16.51
C LEU A 16 21.59 29.98 -15.31
N SER A 17 20.39 30.52 -15.50
CA SER A 17 19.28 30.23 -14.61
C SER A 17 19.01 28.73 -14.72
N SER A 18 19.54 27.94 -13.79
CA SER A 18 19.06 26.60 -13.56
C SER A 18 17.63 26.75 -13.03
N SER A 19 16.67 26.73 -13.95
CA SER A 19 15.29 26.44 -13.61
C SER A 19 15.30 25.18 -12.74
N THR A 20 14.80 25.29 -11.51
CA THR A 20 14.43 24.12 -10.74
C THR A 20 13.50 23.30 -11.60
N ALA A 21 13.94 22.11 -12.00
CA ALA A 21 13.04 21.13 -12.56
C ALA A 21 11.98 20.88 -11.50
N ALA A 22 10.75 21.33 -11.75
CA ALA A 22 9.60 20.66 -11.18
C ALA A 22 9.77 19.19 -11.57
N PHE A 23 9.84 18.29 -10.60
CA PHE A 23 9.76 16.87 -10.88
C PHE A 23 8.40 16.63 -11.53
N ALA A 24 8.42 16.61 -12.86
CA ALA A 24 7.34 16.07 -13.66
C ALA A 24 7.26 14.59 -13.29
N ASP A 25 6.15 14.24 -12.67
CA ASP A 25 5.71 12.89 -12.40
C ASP A 25 5.52 12.15 -13.72
N GLN A 26 6.60 11.59 -14.30
CA GLN A 26 6.57 10.56 -15.33
C GLN A 26 7.93 9.85 -15.40
N ALA A 27 8.11 8.89 -14.49
CA ALA A 27 8.51 7.56 -14.94
C ALA A 27 7.38 6.66 -14.45
N GLU A 28 6.61 6.07 -15.37
CA GLU A 28 5.81 4.91 -15.00
C GLU A 28 6.79 3.84 -14.56
N THR A 29 7.08 3.83 -13.26
CA THR A 29 7.67 2.68 -12.61
C THR A 29 6.77 1.52 -13.01
N SER A 30 7.34 0.51 -13.66
CA SER A 30 6.62 -0.72 -13.92
C SER A 30 6.03 -1.12 -12.58
N ALA A 31 4.70 -1.11 -12.48
CA ALA A 31 3.96 -1.39 -11.28
C ALA A 31 3.02 -2.54 -11.62
N THR A 32 3.06 -3.59 -10.81
CA THR A 32 2.05 -4.64 -10.87
C THR A 32 0.85 -4.16 -10.09
N THR A 33 -0.25 -3.95 -10.80
CA THR A 33 -1.50 -3.52 -10.23
C THR A 33 -2.39 -4.72 -9.95
N MET A 34 -2.84 -4.84 -8.70
CA MET A 34 -3.80 -5.82 -8.25
C MET A 34 -4.93 -5.05 -7.54
N GLU A 35 -6.17 -5.52 -7.66
CA GLU A 35 -7.29 -4.86 -7.00
C GLU A 35 -8.17 -5.89 -6.31
N ASN A 36 -8.93 -5.43 -5.32
CA ASN A 36 -9.97 -6.24 -4.73
C ASN A 36 -11.16 -6.39 -5.70
N CYS A 37 -11.87 -7.52 -5.61
CA CYS A 37 -13.15 -7.75 -6.30
C CYS A 37 -14.21 -6.69 -6.05
N GLY A 38 -14.04 -5.88 -4.99
CA GLY A 38 -14.93 -4.77 -4.66
C GLY A 38 -16.23 -5.22 -3.98
N ALA A 39 -16.43 -6.52 -3.77
CA ALA A 39 -17.56 -7.04 -3.03
C ALA A 39 -17.28 -8.41 -2.39
N TYR A 40 -17.86 -8.64 -1.22
CA TYR A 40 -17.99 -9.98 -0.68
C TYR A 40 -19.27 -10.61 -1.21
N LEU A 41 -19.22 -11.92 -1.47
CA LEU A 41 -20.41 -12.73 -1.66
C LEU A 41 -20.69 -13.45 -0.34
N PHE A 42 -21.85 -13.19 0.24
CA PHE A 42 -22.21 -13.56 1.60
C PHE A 42 -21.20 -12.92 2.57
N GLU A 43 -20.20 -13.67 3.03
CA GLU A 43 -19.14 -13.18 3.92
C GLU A 43 -17.73 -13.42 3.35
N TRP A 44 -17.64 -13.95 2.13
CA TRP A 44 -16.39 -14.42 1.53
C TRP A 44 -16.00 -13.62 0.31
N ARG A 45 -14.69 -13.53 0.06
CA ARG A 45 -14.15 -12.85 -1.12
C ARG A 45 -14.10 -13.82 -2.30
N PRO A 46 -14.69 -13.48 -3.44
CA PRO A 46 -14.36 -14.12 -4.71
C PRO A 46 -12.86 -14.11 -4.98
N VAL A 47 -12.37 -15.15 -5.66
CA VAL A 47 -10.94 -15.32 -5.92
C VAL A 47 -10.56 -14.54 -7.16
N ASP A 48 -9.47 -13.77 -7.06
CA ASP A 48 -8.88 -13.01 -8.18
C ASP A 48 -8.34 -13.95 -9.26
N CYS A 49 -8.78 -13.72 -10.49
CA CYS A 49 -8.39 -14.45 -11.69
C CYS A 49 -7.57 -13.58 -12.65
N GLY A 50 -7.25 -12.34 -12.29
CA GLY A 50 -6.54 -11.37 -13.10
C GLY A 50 -7.49 -10.43 -13.87
N ASP A 51 -6.95 -9.29 -14.32
CA ASP A 51 -7.62 -8.31 -15.19
C ASP A 51 -9.01 -7.84 -14.71
N GLY A 52 -9.22 -7.80 -13.39
CA GLY A 52 -10.49 -7.40 -12.80
C GLY A 52 -11.60 -8.46 -12.89
N HIS A 53 -11.23 -9.70 -13.20
CA HIS A 53 -12.11 -10.87 -13.18
C HIS A 53 -11.93 -11.68 -11.90
N TYR A 54 -13.04 -12.13 -11.33
CA TYR A 54 -13.09 -12.91 -10.11
C TYR A 54 -14.05 -14.08 -10.28
N PHE A 55 -13.80 -15.16 -9.56
CA PHE A 55 -14.60 -16.37 -9.67
C PHE A 55 -15.03 -16.90 -8.31
N ALA A 56 -16.25 -17.45 -8.24
CA ALA A 56 -16.82 -18.05 -7.04
C ALA A 56 -17.71 -19.24 -7.39
N ILE A 57 -17.64 -20.28 -6.55
CA ILE A 57 -18.47 -21.48 -6.63
C ILE A 57 -19.32 -21.55 -5.36
N LEU A 58 -20.63 -21.42 -5.50
CA LEU A 58 -21.57 -21.49 -4.40
C LEU A 58 -21.76 -22.94 -3.93
N VAL A 59 -21.70 -23.16 -2.63
CA VAL A 59 -21.92 -24.47 -1.99
C VAL A 59 -23.10 -24.37 -1.02
N GLY A 60 -23.98 -25.37 -1.03
CA GLY A 60 -25.17 -25.40 -0.17
C GLY A 60 -26.37 -24.62 -0.73
N GLY A 61 -26.23 -24.04 -1.92
CA GLY A 61 -27.31 -23.35 -2.64
C GLY A 61 -26.87 -22.95 -4.06
N ASN A 62 -27.82 -22.57 -4.89
CA ASN A 62 -27.60 -22.20 -6.30
C ASN A 62 -28.18 -20.83 -6.66
N THR A 63 -28.54 -20.00 -5.69
CA THR A 63 -29.20 -18.71 -5.94
C THR A 63 -28.40 -17.57 -5.36
N ILE A 64 -28.29 -16.48 -6.12
CA ILE A 64 -27.66 -15.23 -5.67
C ILE A 64 -28.63 -14.05 -5.84
N ASN A 65 -28.73 -13.25 -4.79
CA ASN A 65 -29.53 -12.02 -4.75
C ASN A 65 -28.64 -10.82 -4.42
N GLU A 66 -29.14 -9.60 -4.66
CA GLU A 66 -28.42 -8.38 -4.31
C GLU A 66 -28.02 -8.31 -2.84
N SER A 67 -28.87 -8.78 -1.93
CA SER A 67 -28.60 -8.82 -0.48
C SER A 67 -27.47 -9.77 -0.10
N ASN A 68 -27.07 -10.67 -1.00
CA ASN A 68 -25.93 -11.55 -0.80
C ASN A 68 -24.62 -10.91 -1.26
N VAL A 69 -24.65 -9.69 -1.83
CA VAL A 69 -23.46 -9.00 -2.32
C VAL A 69 -23.16 -7.80 -1.42
N ILE A 70 -22.10 -7.89 -0.64
CA ILE A 70 -21.67 -6.82 0.27
C ILE A 70 -20.59 -6.00 -0.43
N LEU A 71 -20.98 -4.86 -0.99
CA LEU A 71 -20.07 -3.94 -1.68
C LEU A 71 -19.06 -3.32 -0.71
N ASN A 72 -17.79 -3.26 -1.13
CA ASN A 72 -16.77 -2.47 -0.48
C ASN A 72 -16.98 -0.99 -0.84
N ARG A 73 -17.71 -0.26 0.01
CA ARG A 73 -18.00 1.17 -0.18
C ARG A 73 -16.92 2.01 0.48
N GLY A 74 -15.73 2.03 -0.13
CA GLY A 74 -14.68 2.99 0.23
C GLY A 74 -15.18 4.44 0.06
N TYR A 75 -14.56 5.37 0.79
CA TYR A 75 -14.95 6.78 0.77
C TYR A 75 -14.64 7.48 -0.57
N ASP A 76 -13.46 7.19 -1.14
CA ASP A 76 -12.98 7.86 -2.36
C ASP A 76 -13.38 7.13 -3.64
N TYR A 77 -13.31 5.80 -3.65
CA TYR A 77 -13.62 4.97 -4.82
C TYR A 77 -14.62 3.85 -4.49
N PRO A 78 -15.90 4.19 -4.23
CA PRO A 78 -16.90 3.20 -3.88
C PRO A 78 -17.20 2.29 -5.07
N TYR A 79 -17.26 0.99 -4.78
CA TYR A 79 -17.85 0.03 -5.70
C TYR A 79 -19.37 0.18 -5.72
N THR A 80 -19.93 0.24 -6.91
CA THR A 80 -21.38 0.25 -7.13
C THR A 80 -21.72 -0.78 -8.19
N PHE A 81 -22.97 -1.22 -8.22
CA PHE A 81 -23.42 -2.01 -9.37
C PHE A 81 -23.66 -1.09 -10.57
N ASP A 82 -23.46 -1.61 -11.78
CA ASP A 82 -23.90 -0.91 -12.98
C ASP A 82 -25.43 -0.96 -13.10
N TYR A 83 -26.09 0.18 -12.93
CA TYR A 83 -27.56 0.28 -13.02
C TYR A 83 -28.08 0.33 -14.46
N THR A 84 -27.18 0.39 -15.45
CA THR A 84 -27.55 0.42 -16.87
C THR A 84 -27.77 -0.98 -17.45
N VAL A 85 -27.31 -2.02 -16.75
CA VAL A 85 -27.49 -3.42 -17.13
C VAL A 85 -28.52 -4.10 -16.23
N PRO A 86 -29.34 -5.02 -16.77
CA PRO A 86 -30.22 -5.86 -15.95
C PRO A 86 -29.44 -6.60 -14.87
N ARG A 87 -30.01 -6.66 -13.68
CA ARG A 87 -29.40 -7.36 -12.56
C ARG A 87 -29.38 -8.87 -12.77
N PRO A 88 -28.23 -9.53 -12.60
CA PRO A 88 -28.09 -10.97 -12.83
C PRO A 88 -28.53 -11.77 -11.59
N TRP A 89 -29.69 -11.47 -10.99
CA TRP A 89 -30.13 -12.16 -9.77
C TRP A 89 -30.95 -13.39 -10.11
N GLY A 90 -30.78 -14.46 -9.33
CA GLY A 90 -31.49 -15.72 -9.52
C GLY A 90 -30.58 -16.93 -9.43
N GLU A 91 -31.00 -18.02 -10.09
CA GLU A 91 -30.24 -19.26 -10.12
C GLU A 91 -28.95 -19.10 -10.95
N VAL A 92 -27.82 -19.51 -10.36
CA VAL A 92 -26.52 -19.54 -11.04
C VAL A 92 -26.32 -20.89 -11.73
N PRO A 93 -25.66 -20.92 -12.90
CA PRO A 93 -25.36 -22.17 -13.59
C PRO A 93 -24.50 -23.11 -12.73
N GLN A 94 -24.58 -24.41 -13.00
CA GLN A 94 -23.74 -25.40 -12.31
C GLN A 94 -22.32 -25.40 -12.86
N LEU A 95 -21.35 -25.68 -11.98
CA LEU A 95 -19.97 -25.94 -12.36
C LEU A 95 -19.93 -27.23 -13.20
N VAL A 96 -19.30 -27.13 -14.36
CA VAL A 96 -19.19 -28.21 -15.34
C VAL A 96 -17.91 -29.01 -15.09
N ASN A 97 -18.01 -30.33 -15.27
CA ASN A 97 -16.86 -31.23 -15.36
C ASN A 97 -16.96 -32.01 -16.68
N ILE A 98 -15.96 -31.86 -17.55
CA ILE A 98 -15.86 -32.58 -18.83
C ILE A 98 -14.62 -33.45 -18.75
N ASP A 99 -14.80 -34.77 -18.75
CA ASP A 99 -13.70 -35.75 -18.74
C ASP A 99 -12.68 -35.53 -17.61
N GLY A 100 -13.14 -35.13 -16.43
CA GLY A 100 -12.29 -34.85 -15.26
C GLY A 100 -11.77 -33.41 -15.18
N VAL A 101 -11.99 -32.59 -16.21
CA VAL A 101 -11.59 -31.19 -16.23
C VAL A 101 -12.74 -30.31 -15.72
N TRP A 102 -12.50 -29.63 -14.60
CA TRP A 102 -13.46 -28.68 -14.02
C TRP A 102 -13.46 -27.34 -14.74
N GLY A 103 -14.64 -26.74 -14.91
CA GLY A 103 -14.87 -25.42 -15.55
C GLY A 103 -14.38 -24.21 -14.76
N ILE A 104 -13.22 -24.29 -14.12
CA ILE A 104 -12.58 -23.17 -13.42
C ILE A 104 -11.76 -22.30 -14.40
N PRO A 105 -11.47 -21.02 -14.04
CA PRO A 105 -10.79 -20.06 -14.92
C PRO A 105 -9.50 -20.58 -15.56
N GLU A 106 -8.67 -21.33 -14.83
CA GLU A 106 -7.42 -21.89 -15.34
C GLU A 106 -7.62 -22.90 -16.47
N ASN A 107 -8.79 -23.55 -16.51
CA ASN A 107 -9.11 -24.58 -17.49
C ASN A 107 -9.94 -24.06 -18.67
N TRP A 108 -10.37 -22.80 -18.67
CA TRP A 108 -11.21 -22.27 -19.76
C TRP A 108 -10.48 -22.27 -21.12
N GLY A 109 -9.15 -22.16 -21.13
CA GLY A 109 -8.36 -22.25 -22.37
C GLY A 109 -8.27 -23.66 -22.97
N ILE A 110 -8.58 -24.71 -22.20
CA ILE A 110 -8.54 -26.11 -22.66
C ILE A 110 -9.93 -26.72 -22.86
N LEU A 111 -10.98 -26.10 -22.29
CA LEU A 111 -12.36 -26.52 -22.48
C LEU A 111 -12.92 -25.97 -23.79
N PRO A 112 -13.87 -26.67 -24.45
CA PRO A 112 -14.57 -26.12 -25.60
C PRO A 112 -15.23 -24.77 -25.27
N GLU A 113 -15.24 -23.84 -26.23
CA GLU A 113 -15.83 -22.51 -26.03
C GLU A 113 -17.30 -22.62 -25.58
N GLY A 114 -17.66 -21.84 -24.56
CA GLY A 114 -19.02 -21.86 -23.98
C GLY A 114 -19.34 -23.06 -23.08
N SER A 115 -18.36 -23.92 -22.77
CA SER A 115 -18.59 -25.10 -21.91
C SER A 115 -18.99 -24.76 -20.48
N GLN A 116 -18.49 -23.65 -19.93
CA GLN A 116 -18.85 -23.18 -18.59
C GLN A 116 -19.71 -21.91 -18.68
N PRO A 117 -21.06 -22.02 -18.59
CA PRO A 117 -21.89 -20.85 -18.37
C PRO A 117 -21.64 -20.28 -16.96
N THR A 118 -21.62 -18.96 -16.85
CA THR A 118 -21.49 -18.24 -15.56
C THR A 118 -22.60 -17.21 -15.42
N LEU A 119 -23.00 -16.96 -14.18
CA LEU A 119 -23.74 -15.75 -13.86
C LEU A 119 -22.72 -14.66 -13.56
N ARG A 120 -22.75 -13.56 -14.31
CA ARG A 120 -21.77 -12.48 -14.18
C ARG A 120 -22.34 -11.27 -13.45
N ILE A 121 -21.77 -10.94 -12.30
CA ILE A 121 -22.02 -9.69 -11.58
C ILE A 121 -21.01 -8.65 -12.06
N THR A 122 -21.50 -7.51 -12.55
CA THR A 122 -20.66 -6.39 -12.96
C THR A 122 -20.72 -5.28 -11.91
N LEU A 123 -19.57 -4.98 -11.32
CA LEU A 123 -19.36 -3.84 -10.45
C LEU A 123 -18.62 -2.75 -11.21
N ILE A 124 -18.85 -1.51 -10.83
CA ILE A 124 -18.17 -0.34 -11.37
C ILE A 124 -17.53 0.46 -10.24
N THR A 125 -16.32 0.93 -10.48
CA THR A 125 -15.59 1.85 -9.62
C THR A 125 -15.00 2.98 -10.46
N ASN A 126 -14.91 4.17 -9.89
CA ASN A 126 -14.21 5.29 -10.53
C ASN A 126 -12.69 5.24 -10.30
N ASN A 127 -12.21 4.16 -9.66
CA ASN A 127 -10.81 3.91 -9.49
C ASN A 127 -10.12 3.72 -10.85
N LYS A 128 -9.08 4.51 -11.11
CA LYS A 128 -8.33 4.49 -12.38
C LYS A 128 -7.10 3.57 -12.34
N ILE A 129 -7.16 2.59 -11.44
CA ILE A 129 -6.08 1.64 -11.18
C ILE A 129 -5.97 0.62 -12.31
N LEU A 130 -7.10 0.06 -12.74
CA LEU A 130 -7.20 -0.75 -13.95
C LEU A 130 -7.66 0.12 -15.14
N PRO A 131 -7.37 -0.30 -16.39
CA PRO A 131 -7.80 0.44 -17.58
C PRO A 131 -9.32 0.54 -17.72
N THR A 132 -10.05 -0.41 -17.14
CA THR A 132 -11.51 -0.47 -17.12
C THR A 132 -12.04 -0.08 -15.75
N LYS A 133 -13.25 0.51 -15.72
CA LYS A 133 -13.98 0.82 -14.49
C LYS A 133 -14.72 -0.41 -13.94
N GLU A 134 -14.88 -1.44 -14.77
CA GLU A 134 -15.67 -2.63 -14.52
C GLU A 134 -14.86 -3.72 -13.80
N ARG A 135 -15.45 -4.34 -12.79
CA ARG A 135 -15.00 -5.62 -12.21
C ARG A 135 -16.07 -6.67 -12.44
N TYR A 136 -15.65 -7.87 -12.79
CA TYR A 136 -16.55 -8.96 -13.15
C TYR A 136 -16.40 -10.11 -12.17
N ILE A 137 -17.49 -10.50 -11.54
CA ILE A 137 -17.53 -11.67 -10.65
C ILE A 137 -18.38 -12.73 -11.35
N ASP A 138 -17.72 -13.80 -11.80
CA ASP A 138 -18.34 -14.95 -12.41
C ASP A 138 -18.70 -15.97 -11.33
N VAL A 139 -19.99 -16.28 -11.22
CA VAL A 139 -20.56 -17.13 -10.17
C VAL A 139 -21.19 -18.37 -10.78
N VAL A 140 -20.87 -19.52 -10.20
CA VAL A 140 -21.46 -20.82 -10.49
C VAL A 140 -21.86 -21.53 -9.20
N SER A 141 -22.59 -22.63 -9.28
CA SER A 141 -22.94 -23.47 -8.13
C SER A 141 -22.28 -24.84 -8.24
N LEU A 142 -21.87 -25.39 -7.10
CA LEU A 142 -21.43 -26.77 -7.03
C LEU A 142 -22.64 -27.70 -7.22
N PRO A 143 -22.58 -28.70 -8.13
CA PRO A 143 -23.67 -29.66 -8.28
C PRO A 143 -23.95 -30.40 -6.97
N GLN A 144 -25.23 -30.57 -6.62
CA GLN A 144 -25.65 -31.13 -5.32
C GLN A 144 -25.14 -32.55 -5.04
N ASN A 145 -24.81 -33.30 -6.10
CA ASN A 145 -24.27 -34.66 -6.01
C ASN A 145 -22.75 -34.71 -5.79
N ILE A 146 -22.07 -33.55 -5.74
CA ILE A 146 -20.63 -33.46 -5.54
C ILE A 146 -20.34 -32.99 -4.12
N ASN A 147 -19.48 -33.73 -3.43
CA ASN A 147 -19.01 -33.36 -2.10
C ASN A 147 -17.78 -32.46 -2.23
N SER A 148 -17.82 -31.29 -1.59
CA SER A 148 -16.73 -30.30 -1.64
C SER A 148 -15.38 -30.85 -1.16
N ARG A 149 -15.40 -31.84 -0.26
CA ARG A 149 -14.18 -32.49 0.26
C ARG A 149 -13.44 -33.35 -0.76
N ASP A 150 -14.16 -33.86 -1.76
CA ASP A 150 -13.60 -34.74 -2.78
C ASP A 150 -13.04 -33.94 -3.97
N LEU A 151 -13.23 -32.62 -3.97
CA LEU A 151 -12.75 -31.74 -5.03
C LEU A 151 -11.22 -31.55 -4.94
N PRO A 152 -10.54 -31.44 -6.08
CA PRO A 152 -9.14 -31.02 -6.14
C PRO A 152 -8.91 -29.63 -5.54
N ALA A 153 -7.69 -29.35 -5.06
CA ALA A 153 -7.36 -28.12 -4.35
C ALA A 153 -7.53 -26.86 -5.22
N GLU A 154 -7.24 -26.99 -6.51
CA GLU A 154 -7.41 -25.94 -7.52
C GLU A 154 -8.87 -25.55 -7.73
N VAL A 155 -9.83 -26.44 -7.42
CA VAL A 155 -11.27 -26.13 -7.45
C VAL A 155 -11.72 -25.61 -6.07
N ARG A 156 -11.26 -26.26 -4.99
CA ARG A 156 -11.69 -25.93 -3.62
C ARG A 156 -11.44 -24.47 -3.25
N LYS A 157 -10.39 -23.85 -3.79
CA LYS A 157 -10.05 -22.45 -3.51
C LYS A 157 -11.16 -21.45 -3.87
N TYR A 158 -12.06 -21.82 -4.79
CA TYR A 158 -13.15 -20.98 -5.26
C TYR A 158 -14.46 -21.16 -4.48
N LEU A 159 -14.52 -22.09 -3.53
CA LEU A 159 -15.76 -22.43 -2.84
C LEU A 159 -16.17 -21.34 -1.85
N ILE A 160 -17.45 -20.98 -1.88
CA ILE A 160 -18.11 -20.09 -0.92
C ILE A 160 -19.40 -20.77 -0.47
N ASN A 161 -19.54 -21.04 0.83
CA ASN A 161 -20.80 -21.56 1.35
C ASN A 161 -21.83 -20.42 1.41
N VAL A 162 -23.05 -20.69 0.94
CA VAL A 162 -24.15 -19.71 0.95
C VAL A 162 -24.63 -19.34 2.35
N ASP A 163 -24.29 -20.16 3.36
CA ASP A 163 -24.61 -19.92 4.77
C ASP A 163 -23.54 -19.08 5.50
N GLY A 164 -22.48 -18.65 4.79
CA GLY A 164 -21.37 -17.88 5.35
C GLY A 164 -20.32 -18.71 6.09
N SER A 165 -20.54 -20.01 6.30
CA SER A 165 -19.53 -20.87 6.92
C SER A 165 -18.30 -21.07 6.02
N ASP A 166 -17.17 -21.46 6.62
CA ASP A 166 -15.96 -21.76 5.86
C ASP A 166 -16.17 -22.99 4.95
N ALA A 167 -15.94 -22.80 3.65
CA ALA A 167 -16.06 -23.84 2.65
C ALA A 167 -14.81 -24.75 2.57
N GLY A 168 -13.79 -24.51 3.41
CA GLY A 168 -12.50 -25.18 3.35
C GLY A 168 -11.63 -24.67 2.21
N ALA A 169 -11.94 -23.47 1.70
CA ALA A 169 -11.21 -22.84 0.60
C ALA A 169 -9.77 -22.47 0.97
N TYR A 170 -9.42 -22.47 2.25
CA TYR A 170 -8.08 -22.17 2.78
C TYR A 170 -7.30 -23.40 3.25
N ASP A 171 -7.91 -24.61 3.20
CA ASP A 171 -7.26 -25.84 3.65
C ASP A 171 -6.53 -26.55 2.50
N GLY A 172 -5.20 -26.43 2.51
CA GLY A 172 -4.31 -27.04 1.51
C GLY A 172 -4.50 -26.49 0.10
N THR A 173 -5.05 -25.28 -0.03
CA THR A 173 -5.23 -24.57 -1.30
C THR A 173 -4.18 -23.49 -1.49
N THR A 174 -4.14 -22.92 -2.68
CA THR A 174 -3.23 -21.82 -3.03
C THR A 174 -4.04 -20.76 -3.78
N THR A 175 -4.08 -19.56 -3.21
CA THR A 175 -4.75 -18.38 -3.77
C THR A 175 -3.76 -17.24 -3.97
N ALA A 176 -4.09 -16.29 -4.85
CA ALA A 176 -3.38 -15.01 -4.90
C ALA A 176 -3.53 -14.25 -3.58
N GLY A 177 -2.53 -13.43 -3.24
CA GLY A 177 -2.55 -12.60 -2.05
C GLY A 177 -1.20 -12.51 -1.34
N TRP A 178 -1.26 -11.92 -0.14
CA TRP A 178 -0.11 -11.78 0.74
C TRP A 178 0.25 -13.11 1.40
N GLU A 179 1.55 -13.41 1.42
CA GLU A 179 2.13 -14.54 2.13
C GLU A 179 3.22 -14.04 3.07
N GLU A 180 3.15 -14.48 4.32
CA GLU A 180 4.16 -14.19 5.33
C GLU A 180 4.97 -15.44 5.62
N GLU A 181 6.29 -15.32 5.56
CA GLU A 181 7.21 -16.35 6.01
C GLU A 181 8.33 -15.70 6.81
N ASN A 182 8.44 -16.06 8.10
CA ASN A 182 9.45 -15.53 9.02
C ASN A 182 9.50 -13.99 9.10
N GLY A 183 8.34 -13.32 9.08
CA GLY A 183 8.24 -11.86 9.09
C GLY A 183 8.57 -11.18 7.76
N LEU A 184 8.83 -11.94 6.71
CA LEU A 184 9.02 -11.43 5.35
C LEU A 184 7.75 -11.63 4.55
N TRP A 185 7.30 -10.57 3.89
CA TRP A 185 6.07 -10.57 3.11
C TRP A 185 6.36 -10.70 1.63
N ARG A 186 5.61 -11.58 0.95
CA ARG A 186 5.60 -11.74 -0.51
C ARG A 186 4.17 -11.60 -1.00
N TYR A 187 3.99 -11.26 -2.27
CA TYR A 187 2.66 -11.22 -2.88
C TYR A 187 2.59 -12.18 -4.06
N ARG A 188 1.73 -13.19 -3.96
CA ARG A 188 1.45 -14.18 -4.99
C ARG A 188 0.36 -13.68 -5.92
N LYS A 189 0.60 -13.74 -7.23
CA LYS A 189 -0.38 -13.43 -8.28
C LYS A 189 -1.30 -14.64 -8.56
N SER A 190 -2.37 -14.42 -9.33
CA SER A 190 -3.29 -15.47 -9.78
C SER A 190 -2.61 -16.57 -10.62
N ASP A 191 -1.53 -16.23 -11.32
CA ASP A 191 -0.69 -17.16 -12.10
C ASP A 191 0.30 -17.99 -11.24
N ASN A 192 0.18 -17.94 -9.90
CA ASN A 192 1.07 -18.56 -8.91
C ASN A 192 2.52 -18.04 -8.88
N THR A 193 2.85 -17.02 -9.67
CA THR A 193 4.15 -16.35 -9.57
C THR A 193 4.10 -15.20 -8.56
N TYR A 194 5.26 -14.67 -8.18
CA TYR A 194 5.35 -13.58 -7.20
C TYR A 194 5.65 -12.24 -7.86
N VAL A 195 5.14 -11.17 -7.25
CA VAL A 195 5.52 -9.80 -7.62
C VAL A 195 6.95 -9.55 -7.11
N SER A 196 7.84 -9.14 -8.01
CA SER A 196 9.26 -8.92 -7.70
C SER A 196 9.84 -7.78 -8.52
N ASN A 197 10.77 -7.04 -7.93
CA ASN A 197 11.51 -5.93 -8.52
C ASN A 197 10.62 -4.81 -9.08
N THR A 198 9.53 -4.49 -8.39
CA THR A 198 8.48 -3.60 -8.89
C THR A 198 7.60 -3.09 -7.75
N TRP A 199 6.86 -2.00 -7.99
CA TRP A 199 5.77 -1.59 -7.12
C TRP A 199 4.58 -2.53 -7.28
N LEU A 200 4.05 -3.01 -6.17
CA LEU A 200 2.73 -3.62 -6.06
C LEU A 200 1.73 -2.53 -5.67
N LYS A 201 0.75 -2.26 -6.53
CA LYS A 201 -0.38 -1.40 -6.21
C LYS A 201 -1.57 -2.28 -5.81
N LEU A 202 -2.11 -2.06 -4.61
CA LEU A 202 -3.26 -2.77 -4.05
C LEU A 202 -4.24 -1.75 -3.49
N ASP A 203 -5.36 -1.58 -4.19
CA ASP A 203 -6.30 -0.49 -3.93
C ASP A 203 -5.54 0.86 -3.82
N ASP A 204 -5.76 1.64 -2.76
CA ASP A 204 -5.11 2.95 -2.59
C ASP A 204 -3.67 2.88 -2.05
N LYS A 205 -3.13 1.67 -1.85
CA LYS A 205 -1.80 1.45 -1.26
C LYS A 205 -0.81 0.96 -2.29
N GLN A 206 0.46 1.31 -2.07
CA GLN A 206 1.58 0.89 -2.90
C GLN A 206 2.68 0.32 -2.00
N TYR A 207 3.27 -0.79 -2.44
CA TYR A 207 4.32 -1.53 -1.73
C TYR A 207 5.46 -1.82 -2.70
N TYR A 208 6.71 -1.74 -2.28
CA TYR A 208 7.83 -2.06 -3.16
C TYR A 208 8.33 -3.48 -2.89
N MET A 209 8.37 -4.31 -3.94
CA MET A 209 8.87 -5.68 -3.88
C MET A 209 10.30 -5.71 -4.42
N ASN A 210 11.26 -6.23 -3.64
CA ASN A 210 12.65 -6.36 -4.08
C ASN A 210 12.82 -7.48 -5.13
N GLU A 211 14.06 -7.71 -5.59
CA GLU A 211 14.39 -8.72 -6.61
C GLU A 211 13.98 -10.15 -6.22
N GLN A 212 13.94 -10.45 -4.92
CA GLN A 212 13.51 -11.75 -4.39
C GLN A 212 11.98 -11.83 -4.17
N GLY A 213 11.25 -10.76 -4.49
CA GLY A 213 9.81 -10.65 -4.27
C GLY A 213 9.43 -10.47 -2.80
N ILE A 214 10.33 -9.93 -1.99
CA ILE A 214 10.10 -9.57 -0.59
C ILE A 214 9.74 -8.09 -0.51
N MET A 215 8.69 -7.77 0.24
CA MET A 215 8.25 -6.41 0.51
C MET A 215 9.28 -5.65 1.34
N LEU A 216 9.64 -4.45 0.88
CA LEU A 216 10.42 -3.51 1.67
C LEU A 216 9.55 -2.85 2.74
N ALA A 217 10.11 -2.62 3.93
CA ALA A 217 9.46 -1.91 5.02
C ALA A 217 10.47 -1.03 5.77
N ASP A 218 10.00 0.11 6.29
CA ASP A 218 10.76 1.09 7.07
C ASP A 218 12.10 1.49 6.40
N THR A 219 12.06 1.73 5.09
CA THR A 219 13.27 1.97 4.30
C THR A 219 13.01 2.84 3.07
N ILE A 220 14.09 3.25 2.40
CA ILE A 220 14.04 3.97 1.14
C ILE A 220 14.13 2.96 -0.01
N THR A 221 13.17 3.02 -0.93
CA THR A 221 13.13 2.19 -2.13
C THR A 221 14.23 2.61 -3.12
N PRO A 222 14.63 1.75 -4.08
CA PRO A 222 15.66 2.08 -5.07
C PRO A 222 15.36 3.32 -5.91
N ASP A 223 14.08 3.62 -6.13
CA ASP A 223 13.59 4.82 -6.84
C ASP A 223 13.37 6.03 -5.91
N GLY A 224 13.75 5.93 -4.63
CA GLY A 224 13.92 7.07 -3.73
C GLY A 224 12.72 7.41 -2.84
N TYR A 225 11.64 6.63 -2.87
CA TYR A 225 10.48 6.81 -1.99
C TYR A 225 10.70 6.14 -0.63
N TYR A 226 10.04 6.65 0.40
CA TYR A 226 9.99 5.97 1.70
C TYR A 226 8.79 5.03 1.75
N VAL A 227 9.00 3.83 2.27
CA VAL A 227 7.95 2.89 2.68
C VAL A 227 7.96 2.78 4.19
N ASN A 228 6.79 2.93 4.82
CA ASN A 228 6.68 2.92 6.28
C ASN A 228 6.91 1.51 6.86
N ALA A 229 6.77 1.36 8.18
CA ALA A 229 6.94 0.06 8.86
C ALA A 229 5.94 -1.04 8.40
N LYS A 230 4.85 -0.66 7.75
CA LYS A 230 3.88 -1.56 7.13
C LYS A 230 4.16 -1.82 5.64
N GLY A 231 5.26 -1.27 5.10
CA GLY A 231 5.64 -1.34 3.69
C GLY A 231 4.89 -0.38 2.76
N GLU A 232 4.04 0.49 3.30
CA GLU A 232 3.19 1.38 2.50
C GLU A 232 4.00 2.61 2.04
N LYS A 233 3.94 2.94 0.75
CA LYS A 233 4.51 4.14 0.16
C LYS A 233 3.97 5.40 0.84
N THR A 234 4.86 6.30 1.26
CA THR A 234 4.48 7.56 1.87
C THR A 234 4.68 8.74 0.91
N GLY A 235 3.90 9.81 1.14
CA GLY A 235 4.07 11.09 0.44
C GLY A 235 5.18 11.99 1.01
N TYR A 236 5.88 11.54 2.04
CA TYR A 236 6.99 12.24 2.69
C TYR A 236 8.20 11.30 2.83
N LYS A 237 9.37 11.87 3.09
CA LYS A 237 10.60 11.13 3.41
C LYS A 237 11.12 11.57 4.78
N PRO A 238 11.33 10.65 5.73
CA PRO A 238 11.92 10.98 7.02
C PRO A 238 13.37 11.47 6.88
N GLY A 239 13.80 12.27 7.84
CA GLY A 239 15.15 12.82 7.92
C GLY A 239 15.19 14.35 7.85
N TRP A 240 16.38 14.87 7.61
CA TRP A 240 16.67 16.30 7.56
C TRP A 240 16.01 17.00 6.38
N LEU A 241 15.42 18.16 6.64
CA LEU A 241 14.86 19.06 5.65
C LEU A 241 15.39 20.47 5.88
N GLN A 242 16.06 21.04 4.89
CA GLN A 242 16.46 22.44 4.91
C GLN A 242 15.31 23.31 4.39
N ASP A 243 14.85 24.26 5.21
CA ASP A 243 13.80 25.23 4.89
C ASP A 243 14.36 26.65 5.05
N GLY A 244 14.80 27.23 3.94
CA GLY A 244 15.54 28.50 3.94
C GLY A 244 16.87 28.38 4.70
N ALA A 245 17.03 29.20 5.75
CA ALA A 245 18.20 29.17 6.63
C ALA A 245 18.06 28.18 7.80
N SER A 246 16.89 27.56 7.96
CA SER A 246 16.56 26.71 9.10
C SER A 246 16.62 25.23 8.72
N TRP A 247 16.98 24.39 9.68
CA TRP A 247 16.87 22.94 9.56
C TRP A 247 15.66 22.42 10.33
N LYS A 248 14.93 21.49 9.72
CA LYS A 248 13.83 20.73 10.30
C LYS A 248 14.12 19.24 10.18
N TYR A 249 13.38 18.43 10.92
CA TYR A 249 13.49 16.98 10.83
C TYR A 249 12.09 16.36 10.69
N VAL A 250 11.89 15.58 9.64
CA VAL A 250 10.67 14.82 9.40
C VAL A 250 10.81 13.46 10.07
N ARG A 251 9.94 13.15 11.02
CA ARG A 251 9.94 11.86 11.72
C ARG A 251 9.32 10.76 10.84
N LYS A 252 9.50 9.50 11.23
CA LYS A 252 8.95 8.33 10.52
C LYS A 252 7.43 8.31 10.40
N ASN A 253 6.73 9.08 11.24
CA ASN A 253 5.28 9.28 11.19
C ASN A 253 4.84 10.44 10.27
N GLY A 254 5.79 11.12 9.62
CA GLY A 254 5.55 12.22 8.68
C GLY A 254 5.43 13.60 9.30
N TYR A 255 5.40 13.69 10.63
CA TYR A 255 5.36 14.97 11.33
C TYR A 255 6.76 15.52 11.56
N TYR A 256 6.87 16.84 11.58
CA TYR A 256 8.10 17.49 12.02
C TYR A 256 8.38 17.18 13.50
N ALA A 257 9.66 17.06 13.85
CA ALA A 257 10.10 17.08 15.23
C ALA A 257 9.93 18.49 15.79
N ALA A 258 9.20 18.62 16.90
CA ALA A 258 8.98 19.88 17.58
C ALA A 258 8.99 19.67 19.10
N ASN A 259 9.64 20.59 19.81
CA ASN A 259 9.85 20.56 21.25
C ASN A 259 10.43 19.23 21.77
N GLN A 260 11.42 18.69 21.07
CA GLN A 260 11.98 17.38 21.40
C GLN A 260 13.42 17.22 20.89
N TRP A 261 14.11 16.26 21.48
CA TRP A 261 15.39 15.74 21.03
C TRP A 261 15.20 14.69 19.94
N ILE A 262 16.07 14.70 18.93
CA ILE A 262 16.18 13.65 17.91
C ILE A 262 17.62 13.15 17.90
N GLN A 263 17.78 11.84 17.97
CA GLN A 263 19.04 11.20 17.65
C GLN A 263 19.09 10.91 16.15
N ASP A 264 20.10 11.42 15.48
CA ASP A 264 20.34 11.07 14.07
C ASP A 264 21.07 9.72 13.97
N THR A 265 21.16 9.19 12.76
CA THR A 265 21.83 7.94 12.41
C THR A 265 23.31 7.87 12.78
N ASP A 266 23.96 9.02 12.98
CA ASP A 266 25.34 9.11 13.47
C ASP A 266 25.46 9.08 15.00
N GLY A 267 24.34 8.93 15.71
CA GLY A 267 24.26 8.88 17.16
C GLY A 267 24.26 10.24 17.84
N LYS A 268 24.37 11.35 17.09
CA LYS A 268 24.34 12.71 17.65
C LYS A 268 22.91 13.17 17.92
N TRP A 269 22.80 14.06 18.89
CA TRP A 269 21.53 14.58 19.38
C TRP A 269 21.33 16.03 18.98
N TYR A 270 20.12 16.33 18.53
CA TYR A 270 19.71 17.64 18.05
C TYR A 270 18.38 18.02 18.69
N TYR A 271 18.22 19.29 19.09
CA TYR A 271 16.97 19.78 19.66
C TYR A 271 16.18 20.61 18.65
N PHE A 272 14.88 20.33 18.54
CA PHE A 272 13.95 21.10 17.72
C PHE A 272 13.01 21.89 18.61
N ASN A 273 12.89 23.20 18.36
CA ASN A 273 12.01 24.08 19.13
C ASN A 273 10.52 23.88 18.78
N MET A 274 9.63 24.65 19.41
CA MET A 274 8.18 24.56 19.19
C MET A 274 7.74 24.93 17.76
N ALA A 275 8.57 25.66 17.01
CA ALA A 275 8.38 25.96 15.59
C ALA A 275 9.01 24.90 14.66
N ALA A 276 9.43 23.77 15.21
CA ALA A 276 10.08 22.66 14.52
C ALA A 276 11.42 22.99 13.86
N VAL A 277 12.11 24.03 14.36
CA VAL A 277 13.42 24.47 13.86
C VAL A 277 14.51 23.96 14.81
N MET A 278 15.56 23.38 14.23
CA MET A 278 16.76 22.96 14.94
C MET A 278 17.43 24.14 15.63
N LEU A 279 17.76 23.98 16.91
CA LEU A 279 18.58 24.94 17.64
C LEU A 279 20.07 24.73 17.33
N ALA A 280 20.83 25.83 17.29
CA ALA A 280 22.29 25.83 17.12
C ALA A 280 22.91 27.00 17.89
N ASP A 281 24.13 26.78 18.40
CA ASP A 281 24.93 27.73 19.19
C ASP A 281 24.14 28.38 20.33
N THR A 282 23.40 27.57 21.10
CA THR A 282 22.49 28.08 22.13
C THR A 282 22.16 27.05 23.19
N THR A 283 21.53 27.50 24.28
CA THR A 283 20.97 26.64 25.33
C THR A 283 19.52 26.29 24.99
N THR A 284 19.18 25.01 25.04
CA THR A 284 17.83 24.48 24.85
C THR A 284 16.91 24.88 26.02
N PRO A 285 15.57 24.87 25.84
CA PRO A 285 14.62 25.21 26.90
C PRO A 285 14.76 24.35 28.17
N ASP A 286 15.22 23.10 28.01
CA ASP A 286 15.48 22.14 29.06
C ASP A 286 16.94 22.19 29.59
N GLY A 287 17.70 23.21 29.20
CA GLY A 287 18.96 23.61 29.85
C GLY A 287 20.25 22.99 29.29
N TYR A 288 20.22 22.22 28.22
CA TYR A 288 21.43 21.67 27.57
C TYR A 288 21.97 22.63 26.53
N TYR A 289 23.27 22.55 26.23
CA TYR A 289 23.88 23.36 25.18
C TYR A 289 24.03 22.55 23.88
N VAL A 290 23.68 23.17 22.77
CA VAL A 290 23.95 22.66 21.42
C VAL A 290 24.94 23.58 20.71
N ASP A 291 25.94 22.99 20.06
CA ASP A 291 27.01 23.73 19.40
C ASP A 291 26.55 24.41 18.10
N ALA A 292 27.47 25.07 17.38
CA ALA A 292 27.16 25.75 16.12
C ALA A 292 26.64 24.83 14.99
N SER A 293 26.84 23.52 15.10
CA SER A 293 26.26 22.52 14.20
C SER A 293 24.91 21.96 14.68
N GLY A 294 24.43 22.42 15.84
CA GLY A 294 23.20 21.97 16.50
C GLY A 294 23.35 20.68 17.31
N VAL A 295 24.58 20.19 17.45
CA VAL A 295 24.88 18.93 18.14
C VAL A 295 24.99 19.20 19.64
N TRP A 296 24.34 18.37 20.45
CA TRP A 296 24.54 18.36 21.89
C TRP A 296 26.01 18.06 22.24
N ASP A 297 26.59 18.90 23.09
CA ASP A 297 28.00 18.82 23.51
C ASP A 297 28.33 17.68 24.48
N GLY A 298 27.33 16.88 24.86
CA GLY A 298 27.48 15.77 25.80
C GLY A 298 27.53 16.20 27.28
N GLN A 299 27.38 17.50 27.58
CA GLN A 299 27.42 18.03 28.94
C GLN A 299 26.05 17.98 29.62
N PRO A 300 26.00 17.86 30.96
CA PRO A 300 24.75 17.94 31.70
C PRO A 300 24.09 19.31 31.54
N ALA A 301 22.78 19.37 31.80
CA ALA A 301 22.02 20.62 31.75
C ALA A 301 22.63 21.69 32.67
N SER A 302 22.81 22.88 32.12
CA SER A 302 23.35 24.07 32.79
C SER A 302 22.42 24.63 33.89
N ALA A 303 21.12 24.31 33.84
CA ALA A 303 20.15 24.63 34.89
C ALA A 303 19.03 23.58 34.93
N VAL A 304 18.71 23.06 36.12
CA VAL A 304 17.53 22.21 36.34
C VAL A 304 16.32 23.12 36.54
N ILE A 305 15.52 23.33 35.49
CA ILE A 305 14.27 24.08 35.59
C ILE A 305 13.14 23.11 35.97
N GLY A 306 12.79 23.07 37.26
CA GLY A 306 11.48 22.63 37.76
C GLY A 306 10.95 21.25 37.34
N GLY A 307 11.63 20.15 37.69
CA GLY A 307 11.08 18.79 37.67
C GLY A 307 10.97 18.14 36.27
N GLU A 308 11.39 16.87 36.18
CA GLU A 308 11.54 16.04 34.97
C GLU A 308 12.08 16.77 33.73
N ASN A 309 13.41 16.82 33.66
CA ASN A 309 14.13 17.18 32.45
C ASN A 309 14.37 15.91 31.63
N PRO A 310 13.65 15.65 30.52
CA PRO A 310 13.88 14.44 29.74
C PRO A 310 15.29 14.46 29.13
N GLY A 311 15.78 15.60 28.66
CA GLY A 311 17.08 15.66 28.00
C GLY A 311 17.22 14.72 26.79
N PRO A 312 18.43 14.62 26.23
CA PRO A 312 18.70 13.74 25.11
C PRO A 312 18.53 12.26 25.50
N GLY A 313 17.68 11.52 24.79
CA GLY A 313 17.50 10.08 25.01
C GLY A 313 16.42 9.66 25.99
N VAL A 314 15.59 10.58 26.49
CA VAL A 314 14.40 10.23 27.30
C VAL A 314 13.14 10.43 26.48
N ASP A 315 12.37 9.36 26.30
CA ASP A 315 11.07 9.39 25.63
C ASP A 315 10.04 10.09 26.52
N THR A 316 9.52 11.23 26.07
CA THR A 316 8.39 11.94 26.71
C THR A 316 7.03 11.38 26.32
N ALA A 317 6.98 10.21 25.68
CA ALA A 317 5.76 9.57 25.21
C ALA A 317 5.02 8.83 26.33
N SER A 318 4.53 9.56 27.33
CA SER A 318 3.40 9.15 28.15
C SER A 318 2.28 10.17 28.00
N HIS A 319 1.65 10.19 26.82
CA HIS A 319 0.30 10.72 26.72
C HIS A 319 -0.66 9.58 27.03
N THR A 320 -1.20 9.64 28.24
CA THR A 320 -2.33 8.87 28.73
C THR A 320 -3.47 8.96 27.71
N GLU A 321 -3.90 7.81 27.17
CA GLU A 321 -5.22 7.68 26.56
C GLU A 321 -6.25 7.69 27.71
N GLU A 322 -7.08 8.74 27.78
CA GLU A 322 -8.43 8.68 28.34
C GLU A 322 -9.44 8.57 27.20
#